data_AF-A0A6P1XZN0-F1
#
_entry.id   AF-A0A6P1XZN0-F1
#
_cell.length_a   1.000
_cell.length_b   1.000
_cell.length_c   1.000
_cell.angle_alpha   90.00
_cell.angle_beta   90.00
_cell.angle_gamma   90.00
#
_symmetry.space_group_name_H-M   'P 1'
#
loop_
_entity.id
_entity.type
_entity.pdbx_description
1 polymer ?
#
loop_
_entity_poly.entity_id
_entity_poly.type
_entity_poly.pdbx_seq_one_letter_code
_entity_poly.pdbx_strand_id
1 'polypeptide(L)'
;MAVARLKGDPRIGITGMRKRIFPDGDTMKEKVHKVIQQLVEVERFKFYKDVDINSLMAMAPIGVSGGRGVKDKETWHLIEDLAKAAGASIGSSRPAAETLKYVPVQRYVGMSGQKFKGNLYFAIGISGAIQHLKGIKDASRIIAINKNKKAPIFSHCDYGIVGDLEEVVPLLIEELNALSKEELTFPYPKIKKAPVPRPSPIGPRYVCLGCGYKYVPEEGNKDADIPPETLFEHLDPEFTCPDCGEAKDRFIKLTFRNN
;
A
#
# COMPACT_ATOMS: atom_id res chain seq x y z
N MET A 1 9.02 -19.72 -24.37
CA MET A 1 8.59 -18.32 -24.54
C MET A 1 7.59 -17.93 -23.46
N ALA A 2 8.05 -17.41 -22.31
CA ALA A 2 7.22 -16.70 -21.33
C ALA A 2 8.12 -15.93 -20.35
N VAL A 3 8.94 -15.01 -20.87
CA VAL A 3 9.69 -14.05 -20.07
C VAL A 3 9.36 -12.67 -20.62
N ALA A 4 8.26 -12.10 -20.16
CA ALA A 4 7.93 -10.71 -20.43
C ALA A 4 6.91 -10.19 -19.41
N ARG A 5 7.24 -9.04 -18.80
CA ARG A 5 6.36 -8.09 -18.07
C ARG A 5 6.05 -8.38 -16.59
N LEU A 6 7.05 -8.24 -15.73
CA LEU A 6 6.81 -7.73 -14.37
C LEU A 6 6.83 -6.18 -14.33
N LYS A 7 7.56 -5.53 -15.24
CA LYS A 7 7.34 -4.11 -15.57
C LYS A 7 6.10 -4.01 -16.46
N GLY A 8 4.96 -3.69 -15.84
CA GLY A 8 3.68 -3.55 -16.53
C GLY A 8 2.52 -4.31 -15.90
N ASP A 9 2.72 -5.05 -14.81
CA ASP A 9 1.58 -5.58 -14.05
C ASP A 9 0.79 -4.39 -13.47
N PRO A 10 -0.46 -4.15 -13.90
CA PRO A 10 -1.23 -2.99 -13.46
C PRO A 10 -1.58 -3.04 -11.97
N ARG A 11 -1.21 -4.11 -11.25
CA ARG A 11 -1.32 -4.26 -9.79
C ARG A 11 -0.11 -3.73 -9.02
N ILE A 12 1.02 -3.48 -9.68
CA ILE A 12 2.24 -2.95 -9.05
C ILE A 12 2.21 -1.42 -9.19
N GLY A 13 1.83 -0.74 -8.11
CA GLY A 13 1.77 0.71 -8.05
C GLY A 13 2.69 1.32 -6.98
N ILE A 14 2.51 2.62 -6.69
CA ILE A 14 3.24 3.33 -5.62
C ILE A 14 3.09 2.63 -4.26
N THR A 15 1.93 2.03 -4.02
CA THR A 15 1.65 1.26 -2.81
C THR A 15 2.04 -0.21 -2.94
N GLY A 16 2.90 -0.60 -3.88
CA GLY A 16 3.33 -1.98 -4.14
C GLY A 16 2.27 -2.83 -4.84
N MET A 17 2.41 -4.16 -4.75
CA MET A 17 1.46 -5.11 -5.32
C MET A 17 0.14 -5.10 -4.55
N ARG A 18 -0.98 -4.99 -5.26
CA ARG A 18 -2.32 -4.89 -4.69
C ARG A 18 -3.29 -5.90 -5.31
N LYS A 19 -4.23 -6.41 -4.50
CA LYS A 19 -5.24 -7.38 -4.95
C LYS A 19 -6.21 -6.80 -5.97
N ARG A 20 -6.60 -5.53 -5.81
CA ARG A 20 -7.56 -4.81 -6.70
C ARG A 20 -8.88 -5.55 -6.89
N ILE A 21 -9.41 -6.12 -5.80
CA ILE A 21 -10.69 -6.84 -5.79
C ILE A 21 -11.82 -5.83 -5.62
N PHE A 22 -12.82 -5.94 -6.47
CA PHE A 22 -14.10 -5.24 -6.32
C PHE A 22 -15.14 -6.32 -6.01
N PRO A 23 -15.83 -6.26 -4.86
CA PRO A 23 -16.80 -7.26 -4.52
C PRO A 23 -17.98 -7.21 -5.49
N ASP A 24 -18.34 -8.36 -6.04
CA ASP A 24 -19.57 -8.55 -6.80
C ASP A 24 -20.77 -8.67 -5.84
N GLY A 25 -21.95 -8.27 -6.28
CA GLY A 25 -23.18 -8.34 -5.48
C GLY A 25 -24.26 -7.42 -6.05
N ASP A 26 -25.51 -7.76 -5.79
CA ASP A 26 -26.66 -7.00 -6.30
C ASP A 26 -26.93 -5.79 -5.41
N THR A 27 -26.67 -5.93 -4.11
CA THR A 27 -26.83 -4.86 -3.11
C THR A 27 -25.50 -4.35 -2.56
N MET A 28 -25.50 -3.12 -2.03
CA MET A 28 -24.31 -2.57 -1.36
C MET A 28 -23.97 -3.32 -0.07
N LYS A 29 -24.99 -3.80 0.64
CA LYS A 29 -24.84 -4.60 1.87
C LYS A 29 -24.06 -5.89 1.60
N GLU A 30 -24.41 -6.63 0.55
CA GLU A 30 -23.67 -7.84 0.16
C GLU A 30 -22.20 -7.54 -0.18
N LYS A 31 -21.95 -6.44 -0.91
CA LYS A 31 -20.59 -6.04 -1.28
C LYS A 31 -19.73 -5.75 -0.05
N VAL A 32 -20.29 -5.01 0.90
CA VAL A 32 -19.65 -4.69 2.17
C VAL A 32 -19.41 -5.97 2.99
N HIS A 33 -20.43 -6.80 3.15
CA HIS A 33 -20.34 -8.06 3.87
C HIS A 33 -19.24 -8.97 3.32
N LYS A 34 -19.17 -9.17 2.00
CA LYS A 34 -18.11 -9.97 1.35
C LYS A 34 -16.70 -9.45 1.63
N VAL A 35 -16.51 -8.12 1.65
CA VAL A 35 -15.20 -7.53 1.96
C VAL A 35 -14.81 -7.81 3.41
N ILE A 36 -15.74 -7.61 4.35
CA ILE A 36 -15.48 -7.89 5.78
C ILE A 36 -15.25 -9.38 6.02
N GLN A 37 -16.08 -10.24 5.43
CA GLN A 37 -15.92 -11.69 5.49
C GLN A 37 -14.53 -12.13 4.97
N GLN A 38 -14.12 -11.61 3.82
CA GLN A 38 -12.79 -11.89 3.26
C GLN A 38 -11.66 -11.48 4.20
N LEU A 39 -11.77 -10.34 4.88
CA LEU A 39 -10.76 -9.89 5.84
C LEU A 39 -10.69 -10.79 7.06
N VAL A 40 -11.84 -11.17 7.62
CA VAL A 40 -11.92 -11.91 8.89
C VAL A 40 -11.65 -13.40 8.67
N GLU A 41 -12.32 -14.03 7.72
CA GLU A 41 -12.27 -15.49 7.56
C GLU A 41 -11.03 -15.96 6.79
N VAL A 42 -10.67 -15.25 5.71
CA VAL A 42 -9.54 -15.65 4.85
C VAL A 42 -8.24 -15.01 5.31
N GLU A 43 -8.27 -13.70 5.59
CA GLU A 43 -7.07 -12.96 5.96
C GLU A 43 -6.81 -12.88 7.46
N ARG A 44 -7.74 -13.39 8.29
CA ARG A 44 -7.63 -13.44 9.76
C ARG A 44 -7.31 -12.08 10.38
N PHE A 45 -7.91 -11.01 9.83
CA PHE A 45 -7.82 -9.68 10.42
C PHE A 45 -8.55 -9.64 11.75
N LYS A 46 -7.94 -8.95 12.71
CA LYS A 46 -8.48 -8.68 14.03
C LYS A 46 -8.82 -7.20 14.13
N PHE A 47 -9.99 -6.92 14.67
CA PHE A 47 -10.43 -5.58 15.04
C PHE A 47 -10.34 -5.40 16.55
N TYR A 48 -10.21 -4.16 16.99
CA TYR A 48 -9.87 -3.86 18.37
C TYR A 48 -10.97 -3.02 19.04
N LYS A 49 -11.16 -3.21 20.34
CA LYS A 49 -11.99 -2.33 21.18
C LYS A 49 -11.12 -1.31 21.92
N ASP A 50 -11.76 -0.23 22.37
CA ASP A 50 -11.17 0.77 23.28
C ASP A 50 -9.90 1.48 22.75
N VAL A 51 -9.76 1.57 21.42
CA VAL A 51 -8.67 2.33 20.78
C VAL A 51 -9.06 3.80 20.68
N ASP A 52 -8.20 4.68 21.20
CA ASP A 52 -8.35 6.11 20.99
C ASP A 52 -8.20 6.45 19.50
N ILE A 53 -9.28 6.96 18.91
CA ILE A 53 -9.31 7.46 17.53
C ILE A 53 -8.28 8.57 17.28
N ASN A 54 -7.86 9.26 18.34
CA ASN A 54 -6.83 10.30 18.32
C ASN A 54 -5.41 9.78 18.57
N SER A 55 -5.20 8.47 18.69
CA SER A 55 -3.85 7.90 18.75
C SER A 55 -3.02 8.21 17.49
N LEU A 56 -1.69 8.08 17.57
CA LEU A 56 -0.79 8.35 16.44
C LEU A 56 -0.93 7.26 15.37
N MET A 57 -1.18 7.68 14.13
CA MET A 57 -1.44 6.73 13.04
C MET A 57 -0.20 5.91 12.65
N ALA A 58 1.00 6.42 12.94
CA ALA A 58 2.25 5.67 12.78
C ALA A 58 2.32 4.41 13.68
N MET A 59 1.60 4.40 14.81
CA MET A 59 1.58 3.32 15.79
C MET A 59 0.27 2.52 15.77
N ALA A 60 -0.71 2.90 14.96
CA ALA A 60 -2.00 2.24 14.92
C ALA A 60 -1.98 0.98 14.02
N PRO A 61 -2.61 -0.14 14.43
CA PRO A 61 -2.79 -1.31 13.57
C PRO A 61 -3.77 -1.05 12.43
N ILE A 62 -4.76 -0.19 12.66
CA ILE A 62 -5.82 0.16 11.72
C ILE A 62 -5.91 1.68 11.64
N GLY A 63 -5.98 2.21 10.42
CA GLY A 63 -6.16 3.63 10.15
C GLY A 63 -7.42 3.86 9.32
N VAL A 64 -8.26 4.80 9.73
CA VAL A 64 -9.41 5.26 8.95
C VAL A 64 -9.15 6.68 8.52
N SER A 65 -9.20 6.98 7.23
CA SER A 65 -8.92 8.32 6.72
C SER A 65 -9.98 8.82 5.76
N GLY A 66 -10.49 10.02 6.07
CA GLY A 66 -11.41 10.77 5.24
C GLY A 66 -10.71 11.72 4.27
N GLY A 67 -11.23 11.79 3.04
CA GLY A 67 -10.77 12.69 1.99
C GLY A 67 -11.66 13.91 1.80
N ARG A 68 -11.32 14.74 0.79
CA ARG A 68 -12.21 15.81 0.29
C ARG A 68 -13.59 15.29 -0.12
N GLY A 69 -13.70 14.00 -0.49
CA GLY A 69 -14.96 13.38 -0.87
C GLY A 69 -16.01 13.30 0.24
N VAL A 70 -15.65 13.54 1.51
CA VAL A 70 -16.57 13.58 2.67
C VAL A 70 -17.49 14.81 2.65
N LYS A 71 -17.22 15.80 1.77
CA LYS A 71 -18.03 17.01 1.49
C LYS A 71 -18.09 18.06 2.61
N ASP A 72 -18.43 17.68 3.84
CA ASP A 72 -18.61 18.61 4.95
C ASP A 72 -18.32 17.98 6.33
N LYS A 73 -18.43 18.82 7.37
CA LYS A 73 -18.14 18.44 8.76
C LYS A 73 -19.29 17.66 9.38
N GLU A 74 -20.52 17.81 8.88
CA GLU A 74 -21.66 17.05 9.37
C GLU A 74 -21.44 15.59 8.99
N THR A 75 -21.07 15.26 7.76
CA THR A 75 -20.79 13.88 7.33
C THR A 75 -19.49 13.30 7.94
N TRP A 76 -18.59 14.13 8.50
CA TRP A 76 -17.33 13.67 9.09
C TRP A 76 -17.51 12.69 10.26
N HIS A 77 -18.65 12.76 10.98
CA HIS A 77 -18.97 11.81 12.05
C HIS A 77 -18.89 10.35 11.58
N LEU A 78 -19.24 10.05 10.32
CA LEU A 78 -19.13 8.70 9.76
C LEU A 78 -17.69 8.17 9.76
N ILE A 79 -16.69 9.05 9.57
CA ILE A 79 -15.27 8.69 9.63
C ILE A 79 -14.88 8.35 11.08
N GLU A 80 -15.39 9.14 12.03
CA GLU A 80 -15.15 8.93 13.46
C GLU A 80 -15.80 7.64 13.96
N ASP A 81 -17.04 7.39 13.56
CA ASP A 81 -17.79 6.22 13.98
C ASP A 81 -17.25 4.94 13.35
N LEU A 82 -16.80 5.00 12.09
CA LEU A 82 -16.06 3.90 11.47
C LEU A 82 -14.75 3.63 12.20
N ALA A 83 -14.02 4.67 12.62
CA ALA A 83 -12.78 4.51 13.37
C ALA A 83 -13.03 3.85 14.74
N LYS A 84 -14.07 4.28 15.46
CA LYS A 84 -14.50 3.63 16.72
C LYS A 84 -14.91 2.17 16.48
N ALA A 85 -15.71 1.90 15.45
CA ALA A 85 -16.18 0.56 15.14
C ALA A 85 -15.01 -0.39 14.82
N ALA A 86 -14.00 0.08 14.09
CA ALA A 86 -12.85 -0.71 13.69
C ALA A 86 -11.74 -0.80 14.78
N GLY A 87 -11.75 0.06 15.80
CA GLY A 87 -10.61 0.21 16.71
C GLY A 87 -9.40 0.83 16.03
N ALA A 88 -9.61 1.95 15.34
CA ALA A 88 -8.65 2.57 14.45
C ALA A 88 -8.30 4.00 14.86
N SER A 89 -7.11 4.45 14.45
CA SER A 89 -6.74 5.87 14.49
C SER A 89 -7.31 6.61 13.28
N ILE A 90 -7.73 7.85 13.48
CA ILE A 90 -8.21 8.73 12.41
C ILE A 90 -7.05 9.49 11.78
N GLY A 91 -7.10 9.56 10.45
CA GLY A 91 -6.35 10.53 9.68
C GLY A 91 -7.18 11.14 8.56
N SER A 92 -6.49 11.81 7.65
CA SER A 92 -7.17 12.46 6.53
C SER A 92 -6.27 12.67 5.32
N SER A 93 -6.88 13.10 4.21
CA SER A 93 -6.11 13.70 3.11
C SER A 93 -5.70 15.14 3.45
N ARG A 94 -4.63 15.64 2.84
CA ARG A 94 -4.15 17.03 3.04
C ARG A 94 -5.25 18.10 2.84
N PRO A 95 -6.09 18.07 1.78
CA PRO A 95 -7.18 19.03 1.65
C PRO A 95 -8.21 18.98 2.79
N ALA A 96 -8.48 17.80 3.35
CA ALA A 96 -9.42 17.63 4.46
C ALA A 96 -8.90 18.28 5.76
N ALA A 97 -7.58 18.30 5.98
CA ALA A 97 -6.97 18.94 7.15
C ALA A 97 -6.68 20.44 6.93
N GLU A 98 -6.03 20.81 5.81
CA GLU A 98 -5.55 22.19 5.59
C GLU A 98 -6.63 23.12 5.05
N THR A 99 -7.41 22.67 4.06
CA THR A 99 -8.39 23.51 3.37
C THR A 99 -9.74 23.47 4.09
N LEU A 100 -10.21 22.27 4.40
CA LEU A 100 -11.56 22.03 4.95
C LEU A 100 -11.57 22.00 6.48
N LYS A 101 -10.40 21.84 7.12
CA LYS A 101 -10.21 21.88 8.57
C LYS A 101 -11.14 20.91 9.34
N TYR A 102 -11.42 19.74 8.77
CA TYR A 102 -12.19 18.70 9.47
C TYR A 102 -11.40 18.10 10.63
N VAL A 103 -10.08 18.03 10.48
CA VAL A 103 -9.14 17.57 11.51
C VAL A 103 -7.92 18.49 11.58
N PRO A 104 -7.17 18.49 12.69
CA PRO A 104 -5.91 19.21 12.80
C PRO A 104 -4.91 18.82 11.68
N VAL A 105 -4.07 19.76 11.26
CA VAL A 105 -3.10 19.57 10.17
C VAL A 105 -2.16 18.37 10.43
N GLN A 106 -1.86 18.08 11.69
CA GLN A 106 -1.01 16.97 12.08
C GLN A 106 -1.60 15.62 11.68
N ARG A 107 -2.92 15.50 11.43
CA ARG A 107 -3.63 14.25 11.10
C ARG A 107 -3.54 13.83 9.65
N TYR A 108 -3.11 14.69 8.73
CA TYR A 108 -3.12 14.30 7.32
C TYR A 108 -2.02 13.28 7.01
N VAL A 109 -2.32 12.40 6.07
CA VAL A 109 -1.43 11.37 5.55
C VAL A 109 -0.92 11.77 4.19
N GLY A 110 0.39 11.59 4.00
CA GLY A 110 1.00 11.76 2.69
C GLY A 110 2.49 11.97 2.77
N MET A 111 3.07 12.46 1.66
CA MET A 111 4.51 12.65 1.48
C MET A 111 5.11 13.55 2.57
N SER A 112 4.43 14.64 2.92
CA SER A 112 4.84 15.64 3.93
C SER A 112 4.15 15.47 5.29
N GLY A 113 3.23 14.51 5.43
CA GLY A 113 2.44 14.29 6.66
C GLY A 113 2.80 12.98 7.34
N GLN A 114 1.86 12.46 8.13
CA GLN A 114 2.01 11.17 8.79
C GLN A 114 2.16 10.03 7.77
N LYS A 115 2.85 8.97 8.20
CA LYS A 115 2.97 7.71 7.46
C LYS A 115 2.15 6.65 8.18
N PHE A 116 1.34 5.91 7.43
CA PHE A 116 0.66 4.74 7.94
C PHE A 116 1.40 3.48 7.50
N LYS A 117 1.78 2.66 8.49
CA LYS A 117 2.44 1.37 8.29
C LYS A 117 1.67 0.23 8.94
N GLY A 118 0.41 0.46 9.35
CA GLY A 118 -0.43 -0.52 10.01
C GLY A 118 -0.97 -1.59 9.06
N ASN A 119 -1.75 -2.51 9.60
CA ASN A 119 -2.26 -3.68 8.90
C ASN A 119 -3.39 -3.32 7.93
N LEU A 120 -4.30 -2.42 8.32
CA LEU A 120 -5.48 -2.08 7.51
C LEU A 120 -5.67 -0.57 7.42
N TYR A 121 -5.80 -0.06 6.19
CA TYR A 121 -6.08 1.35 5.92
C TYR A 121 -7.40 1.51 5.18
N PHE A 122 -8.34 2.27 5.74
CA PHE A 122 -9.56 2.69 5.05
C PHE A 122 -9.36 4.06 4.43
N ALA A 123 -9.49 4.15 3.11
CA ALA A 123 -9.42 5.38 2.33
C ALA A 123 -10.83 5.77 1.86
N ILE A 124 -11.49 6.66 2.60
CA ILE A 124 -12.89 7.05 2.37
C ILE A 124 -12.95 8.40 1.66
N GLY A 125 -13.47 8.43 0.43
CA GLY A 125 -13.57 9.67 -0.35
C GLY A 125 -12.21 10.29 -0.72
N ILE A 126 -11.15 9.49 -0.76
CA ILE A 126 -9.80 9.90 -1.14
C ILE A 126 -9.54 9.56 -2.60
N SER A 127 -9.02 10.52 -3.38
CA SER A 127 -8.75 10.31 -4.82
C SER A 127 -7.52 9.45 -5.11
N GLY A 128 -6.53 9.43 -4.23
CA GLY A 128 -5.27 8.71 -4.42
C GLY A 128 -4.19 9.54 -5.14
N ALA A 129 -4.07 10.83 -4.82
CA ALA A 129 -2.93 11.63 -5.28
C ALA A 129 -1.60 10.99 -4.85
N ILE A 130 -0.56 11.07 -5.70
CA ILE A 130 0.75 10.46 -5.47
C ILE A 130 1.32 10.81 -4.09
N GLN A 131 1.14 12.06 -3.66
CA GLN A 131 1.57 12.54 -2.36
C GLN A 131 0.90 11.76 -1.23
N HIS A 132 -0.41 11.50 -1.29
CA HIS A 132 -1.11 10.71 -0.30
C HIS A 132 -0.67 9.24 -0.32
N LEU A 133 -0.55 8.65 -1.52
CA LEU A 133 -0.14 7.25 -1.71
C LEU A 133 1.24 6.95 -1.10
N LYS A 134 2.20 7.88 -1.20
CA LYS A 134 3.51 7.75 -0.54
C LYS A 134 3.41 7.68 1.00
N GLY A 135 2.32 8.15 1.60
CA GLY A 135 2.05 8.07 3.03
C GLY A 135 1.51 6.70 3.48
N ILE A 136 0.92 5.92 2.57
CA ILE A 136 0.28 4.62 2.87
C ILE A 136 0.95 3.45 2.14
N LYS A 137 2.13 3.68 1.53
CA LYS A 137 2.81 2.66 0.70
C LYS A 137 3.11 1.36 1.45
N ASP A 138 3.33 1.48 2.76
CA ASP A 138 3.72 0.39 3.65
C ASP A 138 2.51 -0.24 4.37
N ALA A 139 1.28 0.21 4.08
CA ALA A 139 0.07 -0.44 4.57
C ALA A 139 -0.05 -1.87 4.02
N SER A 140 -0.34 -2.83 4.90
CA SER A 140 -0.47 -4.24 4.50
C SER A 140 -1.73 -4.46 3.64
N ARG A 141 -2.84 -3.82 4.02
CA ARG A 141 -4.10 -3.78 3.27
C ARG A 141 -4.65 -2.36 3.17
N ILE A 142 -5.22 -2.06 2.01
CA ILE A 142 -5.93 -0.81 1.74
C ILE A 142 -7.33 -1.14 1.22
N ILE A 143 -8.35 -0.58 1.87
CA ILE A 143 -9.74 -0.59 1.41
C ILE A 143 -10.07 0.82 0.96
N ALA A 144 -10.56 0.98 -0.26
CA ALA A 144 -10.91 2.27 -0.82
C ALA A 144 -12.42 2.36 -1.09
N ILE A 145 -13.03 3.46 -0.68
CA ILE A 145 -14.43 3.77 -0.95
C ILE A 145 -14.47 5.11 -1.67
N ASN A 146 -15.01 5.12 -2.89
CA ASN A 146 -15.12 6.34 -3.67
C ASN A 146 -16.26 6.24 -4.69
N LYS A 147 -17.08 7.29 -4.77
CA LYS A 147 -18.14 7.39 -5.79
C LYS A 147 -17.61 7.39 -7.22
N ASN A 148 -16.39 7.90 -7.45
CA ASN A 148 -15.78 7.94 -8.76
C ASN A 148 -15.02 6.63 -9.04
N LYS A 149 -15.60 5.73 -9.85
CA LYS A 149 -14.97 4.48 -10.31
C LYS A 149 -13.59 4.66 -10.94
N LYS A 150 -13.31 5.83 -11.51
CA LYS A 150 -12.01 6.16 -12.15
C LYS A 150 -11.00 6.78 -11.18
N ALA A 151 -11.28 6.83 -9.87
CA ALA A 151 -10.36 7.40 -8.89
C ALA A 151 -9.03 6.60 -8.84
N PRO A 152 -7.86 7.27 -8.92
CA PRO A 152 -6.55 6.61 -8.89
C PRO A 152 -6.34 5.66 -7.69
N ILE A 153 -6.94 5.95 -6.54
CA ILE A 153 -6.84 5.11 -5.33
C ILE A 153 -7.20 3.64 -5.60
N PHE A 154 -8.10 3.37 -6.54
CA PHE A 154 -8.56 2.03 -6.88
C PHE A 154 -7.49 1.17 -7.57
N SER A 155 -6.47 1.78 -8.18
CA SER A 155 -5.30 1.07 -8.68
C SER A 155 -4.29 0.74 -7.57
N HIS A 156 -4.49 1.31 -6.37
CA HIS A 156 -3.57 1.25 -5.24
C HIS A 156 -4.19 0.62 -3.98
N CYS A 157 -5.38 0.01 -4.10
CA CYS A 157 -6.08 -0.65 -3.01
C CYS A 157 -6.17 -2.18 -3.19
N ASP A 158 -6.29 -2.90 -2.09
CA ASP A 158 -6.56 -4.34 -2.09
C ASP A 158 -8.04 -4.60 -2.37
N TYR A 159 -8.94 -3.83 -1.73
CA TYR A 159 -10.39 -3.90 -1.94
C TYR A 159 -10.95 -2.52 -2.29
N GLY A 160 -11.81 -2.45 -3.30
CA GLY A 160 -12.45 -1.21 -3.74
C GLY A 160 -13.97 -1.33 -3.75
N ILE A 161 -14.67 -0.36 -3.14
CA ILE A 161 -16.13 -0.22 -3.24
C ILE A 161 -16.45 1.09 -3.94
N VAL A 162 -17.17 0.99 -5.06
CA VAL A 162 -17.65 2.15 -5.81
C VAL A 162 -19.07 2.46 -5.35
N GLY A 163 -19.25 3.56 -4.63
CA GLY A 163 -20.54 3.94 -4.05
C GLY A 163 -20.45 5.27 -3.30
N ASP A 164 -21.59 5.77 -2.85
CA ASP A 164 -21.62 6.89 -1.91
C ASP A 164 -21.12 6.43 -0.54
N LEU A 165 -20.27 7.24 0.11
CA LEU A 165 -19.79 6.92 1.44
C LEU A 165 -20.92 6.96 2.48
N GLU A 166 -21.95 7.78 2.26
CA GLU A 166 -23.11 7.90 3.15
C GLU A 166 -24.00 6.64 3.12
N GLU A 167 -23.88 5.84 2.07
CA GLU A 167 -24.52 4.52 1.97
C GLU A 167 -23.57 3.41 2.48
N VAL A 168 -22.31 3.43 2.05
CA VAL A 168 -21.35 2.34 2.30
C VAL A 168 -20.83 2.33 3.73
N VAL A 169 -20.52 3.49 4.32
CA VAL A 169 -19.87 3.57 5.63
C VAL A 169 -20.80 3.10 6.77
N PRO A 170 -22.10 3.46 6.82
CA PRO A 170 -23.01 2.91 7.82
C PRO A 170 -23.09 1.37 7.78
N LEU A 171 -23.11 0.78 6.59
CA LEU A 171 -23.13 -0.68 6.43
C LEU A 171 -21.83 -1.32 6.94
N LEU A 172 -20.68 -0.68 6.71
CA LEU A 172 -19.42 -1.14 7.28
C LEU A 172 -19.43 -1.07 8.82
N ILE A 173 -19.98 0.01 9.39
CA ILE A 173 -20.09 0.17 10.84
C ILE A 173 -20.98 -0.92 11.43
N GLU A 174 -22.13 -1.22 10.80
CA GLU A 174 -23.04 -2.31 11.20
C GLU A 174 -22.29 -3.65 11.26
N GLU A 175 -21.63 -4.04 10.17
CA GLU A 175 -20.87 -5.30 10.09
C GLU A 175 -19.74 -5.35 11.13
N LEU A 176 -18.95 -4.28 11.27
CA LEU A 176 -17.84 -4.23 12.23
C LEU A 176 -18.30 -4.27 13.69
N ASN A 177 -19.47 -3.73 14.01
CA ASN A 177 -20.03 -3.80 15.35
C ASN A 177 -20.61 -5.18 15.68
N ALA A 178 -21.01 -5.95 14.66
CA ALA A 178 -21.43 -7.34 14.84
C ALA A 178 -20.26 -8.30 15.08
N LEU A 179 -19.02 -7.90 14.77
CA LEU A 179 -17.82 -8.72 14.98
C LEU A 179 -17.37 -8.72 16.45
N SER A 180 -16.78 -9.85 16.88
CA SER A 180 -16.01 -9.91 18.11
C SER A 180 -14.73 -9.07 17.98
N LYS A 181 -14.45 -8.21 18.97
CA LYS A 181 -13.27 -7.33 19.01
C LYS A 181 -12.31 -7.76 20.11
N GLU A 182 -11.01 -7.68 19.84
CA GLU A 182 -9.94 -8.02 20.78
C GLU A 182 -9.40 -6.77 21.49
N GLU A 183 -8.70 -6.96 22.61
CA GLU A 183 -7.94 -5.87 23.23
C GLU A 183 -6.66 -5.60 22.43
N LEU A 184 -6.39 -4.32 22.18
CA LEU A 184 -5.16 -3.93 21.49
C LEU A 184 -3.97 -4.05 22.44
N THR A 185 -3.08 -5.00 22.15
CA THR A 185 -1.77 -5.12 22.79
C THR A 185 -0.70 -4.42 21.96
N PHE A 186 0.30 -3.85 22.64
CA PHE A 186 1.46 -3.24 21.98
C PHE A 186 2.75 -4.01 22.36
N PRO A 187 3.57 -4.44 21.38
CA PRO A 187 3.38 -4.30 19.95
C PRO A 187 2.27 -5.21 19.41
N TYR A 188 1.47 -4.73 18.46
CA TYR A 188 0.43 -5.54 17.81
C TYR A 188 1.03 -6.48 16.75
N PRO A 189 0.42 -7.65 16.49
CA PRO A 189 0.87 -8.57 15.45
C PRO A 189 0.80 -7.94 14.05
N LYS A 190 1.96 -7.78 13.40
CA LYS A 190 2.06 -7.17 12.07
C LYS A 190 1.74 -8.19 10.97
N ILE A 191 0.78 -7.88 10.11
CA ILE A 191 0.49 -8.69 8.90
C ILE A 191 1.51 -8.32 7.83
N LYS A 192 2.25 -9.33 7.33
CA LYS A 192 3.23 -9.15 6.26
C LYS A 192 2.52 -8.82 4.94
N LYS A 193 3.05 -7.82 4.23
CA LYS A 193 2.62 -7.50 2.87
C LYS A 193 3.16 -8.53 1.89
N ALA A 194 2.39 -8.86 0.85
CA ALA A 194 2.88 -9.72 -0.22
C ALA A 194 4.12 -9.07 -0.88
N PRO A 195 5.25 -9.79 -1.00
CA PRO A 195 6.42 -9.26 -1.68
C PRO A 195 6.07 -9.02 -3.15
N VAL A 196 6.65 -7.97 -3.73
CA VAL A 196 6.62 -7.81 -5.19
C VAL A 196 7.44 -8.97 -5.78
N PRO A 197 6.87 -9.77 -6.70
CA PRO A 197 7.64 -10.83 -7.34
C PRO A 197 8.87 -10.23 -8.01
N ARG A 198 10.05 -10.76 -7.69
CA ARG A 198 11.28 -10.36 -8.38
C ARG A 198 11.23 -10.94 -9.81
N PRO A 199 11.69 -10.20 -10.83
CA PRO A 199 11.86 -10.76 -12.16
C PRO A 199 12.69 -12.05 -12.09
N SER A 200 12.26 -13.06 -12.84
CA SER A 200 13.00 -14.31 -12.99
C SER A 200 14.41 -13.98 -13.47
N PRO A 201 15.46 -14.62 -12.93
CA PRO A 201 16.82 -14.39 -13.38
C PRO A 201 16.92 -14.64 -14.88
N ILE A 202 17.34 -13.62 -15.64
CA ILE A 202 17.55 -13.76 -17.10
C ILE A 202 18.97 -14.23 -17.41
N GLY A 203 19.86 -14.16 -16.42
CA GLY A 203 21.24 -14.57 -16.55
C GLY A 203 21.96 -14.56 -15.20
N PRO A 204 23.26 -14.86 -15.21
CA PRO A 204 24.07 -14.79 -14.01
C PRO A 204 24.24 -13.35 -13.50
N ARG A 205 24.35 -13.22 -12.19
CA ARG A 205 24.68 -11.94 -11.54
C ARG A 205 26.17 -11.79 -11.41
N TYR A 206 26.65 -10.55 -11.40
CA TYR A 206 28.06 -10.26 -11.25
C TYR A 206 28.29 -9.38 -10.03
N VAL A 207 29.42 -9.58 -9.35
CA VAL A 207 29.79 -8.78 -8.17
C VAL A 207 31.17 -8.19 -8.39
N CYS A 208 31.27 -6.88 -8.20
CA CYS A 208 32.53 -6.15 -8.19
C CYS A 208 33.37 -6.60 -6.98
N LEU A 209 34.61 -7.01 -7.22
CA LEU A 209 35.52 -7.46 -6.17
C LEU A 209 36.02 -6.33 -5.26
N GLY A 210 36.08 -5.08 -5.76
CA GLY A 210 36.54 -3.95 -4.96
C GLY A 210 35.57 -3.49 -3.89
N CYS A 211 34.29 -3.31 -4.23
CA CYS A 211 33.29 -2.76 -3.30
C CYS A 211 32.09 -3.70 -3.01
N GLY A 212 31.97 -4.82 -3.71
CA GLY A 212 30.83 -5.72 -3.57
C GLY A 212 29.57 -5.28 -4.30
N TYR A 213 29.63 -4.25 -5.15
CA TYR A 213 28.51 -3.83 -6.01
C TYR A 213 28.00 -5.03 -6.82
N LYS A 214 26.69 -5.27 -6.78
CA LYS A 214 26.05 -6.39 -7.47
C LYS A 214 25.35 -5.90 -8.72
N TYR A 215 25.86 -6.29 -9.88
CA TYR A 215 25.16 -6.08 -11.14
C TYR A 215 24.05 -7.13 -11.29
N VAL A 216 22.81 -6.65 -11.42
CA VAL A 216 21.60 -7.46 -11.58
C VAL A 216 21.03 -7.18 -12.98
N PRO A 217 21.21 -8.09 -13.96
CA PRO A 217 20.77 -7.87 -15.34
C PRO A 217 19.31 -7.48 -15.48
N GLU A 218 18.44 -8.03 -14.63
CA GLU A 218 17.01 -7.74 -14.63
C GLU A 218 16.68 -6.26 -14.28
N GLU A 219 17.54 -5.61 -13.51
CA GLU A 219 17.38 -4.24 -13.05
C GLU A 219 18.10 -3.24 -13.96
N GLY A 220 19.22 -3.66 -14.56
CA GLY A 220 20.14 -2.80 -15.29
C GLY A 220 20.91 -1.90 -14.32
N ASN A 221 21.35 -0.73 -14.79
CA ASN A 221 21.94 0.30 -13.94
C ASN A 221 21.61 1.69 -14.50
N LYS A 222 20.74 2.43 -13.81
CA LYS A 222 20.30 3.75 -14.26
C LYS A 222 21.41 4.80 -14.22
N ASP A 223 22.32 4.71 -13.26
CA ASP A 223 23.38 5.71 -13.10
C ASP A 223 24.45 5.58 -14.20
N ALA A 224 24.52 4.39 -14.81
CA ALA A 224 25.36 4.09 -15.96
C ALA A 224 24.57 4.01 -17.28
N ASP A 225 23.32 4.49 -17.32
CA ASP A 225 22.41 4.42 -18.49
C ASP A 225 22.24 3.03 -19.11
N ILE A 226 22.41 1.98 -18.30
CA ILE A 226 22.24 0.59 -18.72
C ILE A 226 20.77 0.19 -18.56
N PRO A 227 20.08 -0.15 -19.67
CA PRO A 227 18.70 -0.58 -19.60
C PRO A 227 18.54 -1.88 -18.79
N PRO A 228 17.41 -2.04 -18.10
CA PRO A 228 17.00 -3.33 -17.55
C PRO A 228 16.99 -4.41 -18.64
N GLU A 229 17.21 -5.65 -18.25
CA GLU A 229 17.33 -6.82 -19.13
C GLU A 229 18.64 -6.90 -19.93
N THR A 230 19.62 -6.03 -19.64
CA THR A 230 20.95 -6.09 -20.26
C THR A 230 21.84 -7.11 -19.54
N LEU A 231 22.22 -8.19 -20.21
CA LEU A 231 23.18 -9.16 -19.67
C LEU A 231 24.55 -8.50 -19.45
N PHE A 232 25.26 -8.90 -18.39
CA PHE A 232 26.59 -8.35 -18.07
C PHE A 232 27.58 -8.51 -19.23
N GLU A 233 27.46 -9.60 -19.97
CA GLU A 233 28.27 -9.91 -21.16
C GLU A 233 28.07 -8.87 -22.27
N HIS A 234 26.86 -8.29 -22.38
CA HIS A 234 26.51 -7.28 -23.37
C HIS A 234 26.77 -5.84 -22.90
N LEU A 235 27.31 -5.63 -21.69
CA LEU A 235 27.74 -4.30 -21.26
C LEU A 235 28.91 -3.82 -22.10
N ASP A 236 29.03 -2.51 -22.24
CA ASP A 236 30.18 -1.85 -22.88
C ASP A 236 31.50 -2.36 -22.26
N PRO A 237 32.55 -2.66 -23.06
CA PRO A 237 33.87 -2.99 -22.55
C PRO A 237 34.46 -1.94 -21.59
N GLU A 238 34.11 -0.66 -21.77
CA GLU A 238 34.52 0.46 -20.92
C GLU A 238 33.66 0.63 -19.66
N PHE A 239 32.69 -0.27 -19.43
CA PHE A 239 31.88 -0.26 -18.22
C PHE A 239 32.76 -0.30 -16.96
N THR A 240 32.51 0.63 -16.06
CA THR A 240 33.15 0.70 -14.73
C THR A 240 32.10 0.57 -13.63
N CYS A 241 32.53 0.04 -12.49
CA CYS A 241 31.71 -0.10 -11.31
C CYS A 241 31.21 1.30 -10.87
N PRO A 242 29.89 1.51 -10.71
CA PRO A 242 29.35 2.82 -10.33
C PRO A 242 29.78 3.25 -8.91
N ASP A 243 30.08 2.28 -8.04
CA ASP A 243 30.38 2.55 -6.64
C ASP A 243 31.87 2.85 -6.39
N CYS A 244 32.78 2.24 -7.16
CA CYS A 244 34.23 2.34 -6.91
C CYS A 244 35.09 2.58 -8.16
N GLY A 245 34.50 2.63 -9.35
CA GLY A 245 35.23 2.87 -10.61
C GLY A 245 36.10 1.71 -11.10
N GLU A 246 36.10 0.55 -10.44
CA GLU A 246 36.82 -0.63 -10.94
C GLU A 246 36.28 -1.06 -12.31
N ALA A 247 37.17 -1.52 -13.19
CA ALA A 247 36.83 -1.95 -14.53
C ALA A 247 35.99 -3.25 -14.55
N LYS A 248 35.33 -3.51 -15.69
CA LYS A 248 34.45 -4.67 -15.92
C LYS A 248 35.11 -6.03 -15.63
N ASP A 249 36.43 -6.14 -15.78
CA ASP A 249 37.22 -7.34 -15.51
C ASP A 249 37.32 -7.71 -14.01
N ARG A 250 37.07 -6.74 -13.13
CA ARG A 250 37.03 -6.93 -11.67
C ARG A 250 35.70 -7.49 -11.15
N PHE A 251 34.80 -7.88 -12.05
CA PHE A 251 33.52 -8.47 -11.70
C PHE A 251 33.56 -9.99 -11.81
N ILE A 252 33.09 -10.67 -10.75
CA ILE A 252 32.96 -12.14 -10.72
C ILE A 252 31.53 -12.59 -10.89
N LYS A 253 31.34 -13.66 -11.66
CA LYS A 253 30.06 -14.33 -11.85
C LYS A 253 29.62 -15.03 -10.56
N LEU A 254 28.47 -14.65 -10.02
CA LEU A 254 27.81 -15.37 -8.93
C LEU A 254 27.13 -16.62 -9.50
N THR A 255 27.77 -17.78 -9.28
CA THR A 255 27.06 -19.06 -9.32
C THR A 255 26.34 -19.25 -8.00
N PHE A 256 25.01 -19.14 -8.00
CA PHE A 256 24.22 -19.61 -6.86
C PHE A 256 24.39 -21.13 -6.78
N ARG A 257 25.21 -21.62 -5.83
CA ARG A 257 25.09 -23.01 -5.39
C ARG A 257 23.74 -23.11 -4.70
N ASN A 258 22.78 -23.75 -5.36
CA ASN A 258 21.55 -24.17 -4.71
C ASN A 258 21.94 -25.16 -3.60
N ASN A 259 21.82 -24.71 -2.36
CA ASN A 259 21.84 -25.57 -1.18
C ASN A 259 20.50 -25.38 -0.47
#